data_AF-A0AAU9IL01-F1
#
_entry.id   AF-A0AAU9IL01-F1
#
_cell.length_a   1.000
_cell.length_b   1.000
_cell.length_c   1.000
_cell.angle_alpha   90.00
_cell.angle_beta   90.00
_cell.angle_gamma   90.00
#
_symmetry.space_group_name_H-M   'P 1'
#
loop_
_entity.id
_entity.type
_entity.pdbx_description
1 polymer ?
#
loop_
_entity_poly.entity_id
_entity_poly.type
_entity_poly.pdbx_seq_one_letter_code
_entity_poly.pdbx_strand_id
1 'polypeptide(L)'
;MSSSHKEFIHFSETSFWLLIGSLMSAFMFGNVFMACTFSISCLKFLPTFSYLGCYRDHDRWLNFSLAFYGGVLPLIVVSLSVKLAEYVKKCSLIIMILAGFMGCTTLILIGLIDEVNGLYILPLDRMHPWLTLFLYGCFNLFLYIALTGLENVPLEYSEKEWLGRCNNLYRLANIMFAVTGTEWFLAYSIYSNFFINEVVEALCEWFVVTLAVFFPFALSNVTNTQITVECKPTKQIEYESIK
;
A
#
# COMPACT_ATOMS: atom_id res chain seq x y z
N MET A 1 -40.42 30.31 -10.76
CA MET A 1 -39.95 28.93 -10.55
C MET A 1 -38.43 28.93 -10.69
N SER A 2 -37.71 29.01 -9.57
CA SER A 2 -36.24 28.95 -9.57
C SER A 2 -35.84 27.47 -9.58
N SER A 3 -35.15 27.01 -10.63
CA SER A 3 -34.59 25.66 -10.65
C SER A 3 -33.41 25.63 -9.68
N SER A 4 -33.62 25.05 -8.51
CA SER A 4 -32.57 24.69 -7.57
C SER A 4 -31.59 23.76 -8.29
N HIS A 5 -30.45 24.29 -8.72
CA HIS A 5 -29.32 23.48 -9.18
C HIS A 5 -28.92 22.57 -8.01
N LYS A 6 -29.12 21.27 -8.19
CA LYS A 6 -28.60 20.26 -7.27
C LYS A 6 -27.12 20.07 -7.61
N GLU A 7 -26.25 20.35 -6.67
CA GLU A 7 -24.84 19.99 -6.78
C GLU A 7 -24.66 18.52 -6.37
N PHE A 8 -24.07 17.74 -7.26
CA PHE A 8 -23.67 16.37 -6.99
C PHE A 8 -22.15 16.34 -6.87
N ILE A 9 -21.66 15.80 -5.76
CA ILE A 9 -20.23 15.51 -5.61
C ILE A 9 -20.02 14.06 -6.01
N HIS A 10 -19.23 13.85 -7.05
CA HIS A 10 -18.84 12.52 -7.51
C HIS A 10 -17.52 12.14 -6.85
N PHE A 11 -17.54 11.08 -6.03
CA PHE A 11 -16.32 10.53 -5.45
C PHE A 11 -15.99 9.20 -6.15
N SER A 12 -14.86 9.19 -6.86
CA SER A 12 -14.33 8.00 -7.52
C SER A 12 -13.36 7.29 -6.60
N GLU A 13 -13.58 5.99 -6.38
CA GLU A 13 -12.66 5.10 -5.65
C GLU A 13 -11.23 5.21 -6.23
N THR A 14 -11.11 5.30 -7.54
CA THR A 14 -9.84 5.46 -8.25
C THR A 14 -9.11 6.75 -7.91
N SER A 15 -9.82 7.88 -7.84
CA SER A 15 -9.21 9.17 -7.47
C SER A 15 -8.73 9.16 -6.01
N PHE A 16 -9.47 8.49 -5.13
CA PHE A 16 -9.06 8.30 -3.74
C PHE A 16 -7.77 7.50 -3.62
N TRP A 17 -7.68 6.32 -4.25
CA TRP A 17 -6.48 5.50 -4.17
C TRP A 17 -5.27 6.14 -4.85
N LEU A 18 -5.47 6.92 -5.92
CA LEU A 18 -4.41 7.70 -6.53
C LEU A 18 -3.85 8.76 -5.56
N LEU A 19 -4.73 9.47 -4.85
CA LEU A 19 -4.34 10.47 -3.86
C LEU A 19 -3.57 9.83 -2.70
N ILE A 20 -4.10 8.74 -2.13
CA ILE A 20 -3.46 8.03 -1.02
C ILE A 20 -2.09 7.47 -1.44
N GLY A 21 -2.00 6.86 -2.63
CA GLY A 21 -0.75 6.35 -3.18
C GLY A 21 0.28 7.47 -3.39
N SER A 22 -0.15 8.60 -3.94
CA SER A 22 0.72 9.77 -4.15
C SER A 22 1.24 10.36 -2.83
N LEU A 23 0.38 10.46 -1.81
CA LEU A 23 0.78 10.92 -0.48
C LEU A 23 1.79 9.96 0.17
N MET A 24 1.53 8.65 0.09
CA MET A 24 2.43 7.63 0.64
C MET A 24 3.80 7.67 -0.06
N SER A 25 3.83 7.72 -1.40
CA SER A 25 5.07 7.86 -2.14
C SER A 25 5.79 9.18 -1.83
N ALA A 26 5.06 10.29 -1.67
CA ALA A 26 5.66 11.56 -1.29
C ALA A 26 6.34 11.50 0.08
N PHE A 27 5.74 10.82 1.06
CA PHE A 27 6.38 10.64 2.36
C PHE A 27 7.60 9.72 2.29
N MET A 28 7.51 8.59 1.60
CA MET A 28 8.62 7.64 1.49
C MET A 28 9.81 8.22 0.71
N PHE A 29 9.58 8.72 -0.50
CA PHE A 29 10.65 9.29 -1.33
C PHE A 29 11.09 10.66 -0.82
N GLY A 30 10.20 11.42 -0.19
CA GLY A 30 10.58 12.63 0.55
C GLY A 30 11.58 12.32 1.67
N ASN A 31 11.37 11.23 2.41
CA ASN A 31 12.31 10.79 3.45
C ASN A 31 13.66 10.38 2.87
N VAL A 32 13.68 9.64 1.76
CA VAL A 32 14.92 9.31 1.03
C VAL A 32 15.64 10.58 0.57
N PHE A 33 14.92 11.52 -0.03
CA PHE A 33 15.50 12.78 -0.50
C PHE A 33 16.10 13.60 0.64
N MET A 34 15.39 13.69 1.77
CA MET A 34 15.89 14.32 2.99
C MET A 34 17.16 13.64 3.50
N ALA A 35 17.17 12.30 3.55
CA ALA A 35 18.34 11.54 3.97
C ALA A 35 19.54 11.81 3.05
N CYS A 36 19.33 11.78 1.73
CA CYS A 36 20.38 12.06 0.75
C CYS A 36 20.91 13.50 0.79
N THR A 37 20.10 14.46 1.24
CA THR A 37 20.46 15.88 1.27
C THR A 37 21.19 16.24 2.56
N PHE A 38 20.75 15.69 3.70
CA PHE A 38 21.18 16.16 5.02
C PHE A 38 22.05 15.16 5.78
N SER A 39 21.96 13.86 5.48
CA SER A 39 22.51 12.80 6.37
C SER A 39 23.47 11.83 5.65
N ILE A 40 23.16 11.43 4.42
CA ILE A 40 23.81 10.32 3.69
C ILE A 40 24.26 10.80 2.31
N SER A 41 25.48 10.44 1.91
CA SER A 41 25.94 10.68 0.54
C SER A 41 25.37 9.61 -0.41
N CYS A 42 24.24 9.91 -1.05
CA CYS A 42 23.58 8.96 -1.96
C CYS A 42 24.32 8.67 -3.27
N LEU A 43 25.40 9.41 -3.55
CA LEU A 43 26.36 9.05 -4.60
C LEU A 43 27.20 7.82 -4.24
N LYS A 44 27.35 7.55 -2.94
CA LYS A 44 28.16 6.44 -2.41
C LYS A 44 27.32 5.28 -1.90
N PHE A 45 26.15 5.58 -1.34
CA PHE A 45 25.27 4.57 -0.75
C PHE A 45 23.81 4.99 -0.95
N LEU A 46 23.05 4.19 -1.68
CA LEU A 46 21.63 4.41 -1.90
C LEU A 46 20.84 3.71 -0.78
N PRO A 47 20.16 4.45 0.13
CA PRO A 47 19.55 3.82 1.29
C PRO A 47 18.27 3.06 0.90
N THR A 48 18.12 1.83 1.40
CA THR A 48 16.84 1.10 1.37
C THR A 48 15.81 1.80 2.28
N PHE A 49 14.50 1.57 2.07
CA PHE A 49 13.50 2.03 3.03
C PHE A 49 13.66 1.32 4.37
N SER A 50 14.01 0.03 4.35
CA SER A 50 14.36 -0.75 5.53
C SER A 50 15.50 -0.10 6.33
N TYR A 51 16.55 0.39 5.65
CA TYR A 51 17.66 1.10 6.28
C TYR A 51 17.19 2.41 6.92
N LEU A 52 16.39 3.21 6.21
CA LEU A 52 15.87 4.46 6.74
C LEU A 52 14.91 4.27 7.92
N GLY A 53 14.27 3.10 8.02
CA GLY A 53 13.43 2.71 9.16
C GLY A 53 14.22 2.57 10.46
N CYS A 54 15.48 2.18 10.37
CA CYS A 54 16.37 2.04 11.53
C CYS A 54 17.30 3.26 11.72
N TYR A 55 17.28 4.21 10.79
CA TYR A 55 18.15 5.37 10.83
C TYR A 55 17.48 6.52 11.60
N ARG A 56 18.14 6.94 12.69
CA ARG A 56 17.65 7.94 13.63
C ARG A 56 17.15 9.21 12.92
N ASP A 57 15.99 9.70 13.35
CA ASP A 57 15.27 10.88 12.84
C ASP A 57 14.59 10.71 11.46
N HIS A 58 14.93 9.64 10.74
CA HIS A 58 14.26 9.22 9.49
C HIS A 58 13.25 8.09 9.72
N ASP A 59 13.44 7.31 10.78
CA ASP A 59 12.55 6.26 11.29
C ASP A 59 11.12 6.76 11.54
N ARG A 60 10.96 7.92 12.19
CA ARG A 60 9.65 8.48 12.54
C ARG A 60 8.78 8.79 11.34
N TRP A 61 9.37 9.34 10.28
CA TRP A 61 8.67 9.65 9.03
C TRP A 61 8.24 8.36 8.32
N LEU A 62 9.11 7.35 8.31
CA LEU A 62 8.78 6.05 7.75
C LEU A 62 7.65 5.39 8.55
N ASN A 63 7.75 5.35 9.88
CA ASN A 63 6.72 4.76 10.74
C ASN A 63 5.36 5.46 10.57
N PHE A 64 5.33 6.80 10.55
CA PHE A 64 4.11 7.56 10.27
C PHE A 64 3.49 7.17 8.92
N SER A 65 4.32 7.01 7.88
CA SER A 65 3.88 6.62 6.54
C SER A 65 3.27 5.21 6.54
N LEU A 66 3.96 4.25 7.17
CA LEU A 66 3.48 2.87 7.29
C LEU A 66 2.20 2.76 8.11
N ALA A 67 2.09 3.52 9.21
CA ALA A 67 0.89 3.59 10.04
C ALA A 67 -0.29 4.22 9.30
N PHE A 68 -0.06 5.32 8.58
CA PHE A 68 -1.07 5.95 7.73
C PHE A 68 -1.59 4.98 6.66
N TYR A 69 -0.68 4.37 5.91
CA TYR A 69 -1.06 3.48 4.82
C TYR A 69 -1.72 2.19 5.34
N GLY A 70 -1.17 1.61 6.41
CA GLY A 70 -1.73 0.44 7.09
C GLY A 70 -3.11 0.70 7.71
N GLY A 71 -3.42 1.93 8.10
CA GLY A 71 -4.75 2.33 8.57
C GLY A 71 -5.78 2.49 7.44
N VAL A 72 -5.34 2.78 6.22
CA VAL A 72 -6.22 2.99 5.06
C VAL A 72 -6.45 1.70 4.25
N LEU A 73 -5.46 0.82 4.16
CA LEU A 73 -5.55 -0.47 3.44
C LEU A 73 -6.74 -1.38 3.84
N PRO A 74 -7.24 -1.41 5.09
CA PRO A 74 -8.44 -2.18 5.43
C PRO A 74 -9.65 -1.81 4.57
N LEU A 75 -9.73 -0.58 4.06
CA LEU A 75 -10.82 -0.15 3.16
C LEU A 75 -10.80 -0.94 1.85
N ILE A 76 -9.63 -1.23 1.26
CA ILE A 76 -9.56 -2.05 0.03
C ILE A 76 -9.94 -3.50 0.33
N VAL A 77 -9.54 -4.02 1.51
CA VAL A 77 -9.88 -5.39 1.94
C VAL A 77 -11.40 -5.53 2.04
N VAL A 78 -12.09 -4.59 2.68
CA VAL A 78 -13.54 -4.60 2.81
C VAL A 78 -14.21 -4.41 1.44
N SER A 79 -13.78 -3.42 0.64
CA SER A 79 -14.32 -3.12 -0.70
C SER A 79 -14.34 -4.37 -1.59
N LEU A 80 -13.19 -5.05 -1.73
CA LEU A 80 -13.07 -6.26 -2.54
C LEU A 80 -13.84 -7.43 -1.97
N SER A 81 -13.86 -7.58 -0.64
CA SER A 81 -14.59 -8.68 0.00
C SER A 81 -16.09 -8.59 -0.24
N VAL A 82 -16.65 -7.37 -0.24
CA VAL A 82 -18.06 -7.15 -0.60
C VAL A 82 -18.28 -7.49 -2.08
N LYS A 83 -17.43 -7.01 -2.99
CA LYS A 83 -17.58 -7.29 -4.43
C LYS A 83 -17.47 -8.79 -4.76
N LEU A 84 -16.61 -9.52 -4.05
CA LEU A 84 -16.33 -10.94 -4.29
C LEU A 84 -17.23 -11.90 -3.51
N ALA A 85 -18.09 -11.42 -2.62
CA ALA A 85 -18.90 -12.25 -1.74
C ALA A 85 -19.78 -13.28 -2.47
N GLU A 86 -20.26 -12.94 -3.67
CA GLU A 86 -21.12 -13.79 -4.48
C GLU A 86 -20.33 -14.73 -5.42
N TYR A 87 -19.08 -14.39 -5.73
CA TYR A 87 -18.28 -15.06 -6.76
C TYR A 87 -17.21 -16.00 -6.17
N VAL A 88 -16.87 -15.84 -4.89
CA VAL A 88 -15.84 -16.60 -4.20
C VAL A 88 -16.45 -17.47 -3.10
N LYS A 89 -15.92 -18.68 -2.91
CA LYS A 89 -16.34 -19.57 -1.82
C LYS A 89 -16.18 -18.88 -0.47
N LYS A 90 -17.16 -19.03 0.42
CA LYS A 90 -17.16 -18.41 1.77
C LYS A 90 -15.85 -18.64 2.55
N CYS A 91 -15.30 -19.86 2.52
CA CYS A 91 -14.03 -20.15 3.20
C CYS A 91 -12.87 -19.32 2.61
N SER A 92 -12.75 -19.24 1.28
CA SER A 92 -11.72 -18.45 0.61
C SER A 92 -11.88 -16.96 0.89
N LEU A 93 -13.13 -16.47 0.95
CA LEU A 93 -13.43 -15.09 1.31
C LEU A 93 -12.99 -14.76 2.75
N ILE A 94 -13.27 -15.64 3.71
CA ILE A 94 -12.83 -15.47 5.11
C ILE A 94 -11.30 -15.44 5.18
N ILE A 95 -10.62 -16.36 4.48
CA ILE A 95 -9.15 -16.39 4.44
C ILE A 95 -8.59 -15.10 3.85
N MET A 96 -9.19 -14.60 2.76
CA MET A 96 -8.79 -13.34 2.13
C MET A 96 -8.93 -12.16 3.10
N ILE A 97 -10.07 -12.05 3.80
CA ILE A 97 -10.30 -11.00 4.81
C ILE A 97 -9.25 -11.08 5.92
N LEU A 98 -9.06 -12.27 6.51
CA LEU A 98 -8.10 -12.47 7.58
C LEU A 98 -6.67 -12.12 7.14
N ALA A 99 -6.25 -12.60 5.96
CA ALA A 99 -4.94 -12.30 5.41
C ALA A 99 -4.76 -10.79 5.18
N GLY A 100 -5.77 -10.09 4.64
CA GLY A 100 -5.74 -8.65 4.45
C GLY A 100 -5.59 -7.87 5.75
N PHE A 101 -6.41 -8.16 6.76
CA PHE A 101 -6.35 -7.48 8.07
C PHE A 101 -5.07 -7.80 8.85
N MET A 102 -4.59 -9.05 8.80
CA MET A 102 -3.32 -9.43 9.40
C MET A 102 -2.15 -8.73 8.71
N GLY A 103 -2.17 -8.62 7.38
CA GLY A 103 -1.19 -7.85 6.61
C GLY A 103 -1.17 -6.38 7.02
N CYS A 104 -2.33 -5.72 7.11
CA CYS A 104 -2.43 -4.32 7.54
C CYS A 104 -1.86 -4.12 8.95
N THR A 105 -2.23 -4.99 9.91
CA THR A 105 -1.72 -4.93 11.28
C THR A 105 -0.20 -5.15 11.33
N THR A 106 0.32 -6.09 10.53
CA THR A 106 1.76 -6.38 10.47
C THR A 106 2.54 -5.21 9.91
N LEU A 107 2.00 -4.49 8.91
CA LEU A 107 2.63 -3.31 8.34
C LEU A 107 2.86 -2.22 9.41
N ILE A 108 1.87 -1.98 10.25
CA ILE A 108 1.97 -1.04 11.37
C ILE A 108 2.98 -1.55 12.41
N LEU A 109 2.94 -2.85 12.71
CA LEU A 109 3.86 -3.46 13.68
C LEU A 109 5.33 -3.37 13.25
N ILE A 110 5.62 -3.52 11.95
CA ILE A 110 6.98 -3.36 11.41
C ILE A 110 7.49 -1.94 11.68
N GLY A 111 6.70 -0.91 11.36
CA GLY A 111 7.08 0.48 11.64
C GLY A 111 7.32 0.76 13.12
N LEU A 112 6.50 0.18 14.01
CA LEU A 112 6.69 0.30 15.46
C LEU A 112 7.96 -0.41 15.95
N ILE A 113 8.27 -1.60 15.43
CA ILE A 113 9.46 -2.34 15.82
C ILE A 113 10.73 -1.60 15.40
N ASP A 114 10.73 -1.04 14.19
CA ASP A 114 11.87 -0.26 13.67
C ASP A 114 12.18 0.97 14.55
N GLU A 115 11.15 1.70 14.99
CA GLU A 115 11.32 2.83 15.91
C GLU A 115 11.86 2.38 17.28
N VAL A 116 11.34 1.27 17.82
CA VAL A 116 11.76 0.78 19.15
C VAL A 116 13.20 0.24 19.12
N ASN A 117 13.60 -0.43 18.04
CA ASN A 117 14.97 -0.94 17.87
C ASN A 117 16.00 0.20 17.79
N GLY A 118 15.62 1.37 17.26
CA GLY A 118 16.45 2.57 17.29
C GLY A 118 16.72 3.11 18.71
N LEU A 119 15.93 2.73 19.71
CA LEU A 119 15.99 3.24 21.09
C LEU A 119 16.53 2.22 22.11
N TYR A 120 16.30 0.93 21.89
CA TYR A 120 16.65 -0.13 22.82
C TYR A 120 17.24 -1.35 22.09
N ILE A 121 18.25 -1.99 22.68
CA ILE A 121 18.77 -3.29 22.21
C ILE A 121 17.77 -4.38 22.59
N LEU A 122 16.65 -4.45 21.86
CA LEU A 122 15.67 -5.53 22.00
C LEU A 122 15.99 -6.65 20.99
N PRO A 123 15.72 -7.91 21.32
CA PRO A 123 15.89 -9.03 20.37
C PRO A 123 14.90 -8.99 19.19
N LEU A 124 14.10 -7.92 19.05
CA LEU A 124 13.10 -7.74 18.01
C LEU A 124 13.72 -7.49 16.63
N ASP A 125 14.96 -7.00 16.55
CA ASP A 125 15.72 -6.90 15.28
C ASP A 125 15.75 -8.22 14.51
N ARG A 126 15.88 -9.35 15.23
CA ARG A 126 15.90 -10.68 14.61
C ARG A 126 14.54 -11.11 14.06
N MET A 127 13.46 -10.45 14.46
CA MET A 127 12.10 -10.73 14.00
C MET A 127 11.72 -9.95 12.75
N HIS A 128 12.43 -8.85 12.42
CA HIS A 128 12.08 -7.98 11.29
C HIS A 128 12.01 -8.72 9.94
N PRO A 129 12.98 -9.57 9.56
CA PRO A 129 12.89 -10.32 8.30
C PRO A 129 11.69 -11.28 8.27
N TRP A 130 11.38 -11.90 9.42
CA TRP A 130 10.24 -12.82 9.54
C TRP A 130 8.90 -12.10 9.46
N LEU A 131 8.80 -10.91 10.06
CA LEU A 131 7.60 -10.08 9.95
C LEU A 131 7.41 -9.54 8.54
N THR A 132 8.49 -9.19 7.84
CA THR A 132 8.41 -8.75 6.43
C THR A 132 7.99 -9.91 5.52
N LEU A 133 8.51 -11.12 5.73
CA LEU A 133 8.06 -12.33 5.03
C LEU A 133 6.59 -12.65 5.33
N PHE A 134 6.17 -12.51 6.59
CA PHE A 134 4.79 -12.72 7.01
C PHE A 134 3.84 -11.70 6.37
N LEU A 135 4.20 -10.40 6.40
CA LEU A 135 3.49 -9.31 5.73
C LEU A 135 3.29 -9.61 4.24
N TYR A 136 4.39 -9.96 3.55
CA TYR A 136 4.35 -10.31 2.14
C TYR A 136 3.46 -11.52 1.89
N GLY A 137 3.57 -12.59 2.69
CA GLY A 137 2.73 -13.78 2.57
C GLY A 137 1.24 -13.47 2.75
N CYS A 138 0.88 -12.63 3.73
CA CYS A 138 -0.49 -12.17 3.96
C CYS A 138 -1.05 -11.42 2.75
N PHE A 139 -0.35 -10.39 2.25
CA PHE A 139 -0.84 -9.61 1.11
C PHE A 139 -0.79 -10.39 -0.21
N ASN A 140 0.19 -11.27 -0.39
CA ASN A 140 0.26 -12.16 -1.55
C ASN A 140 -0.94 -13.10 -1.59
N LEU A 141 -1.27 -13.75 -0.46
CA LEU A 141 -2.45 -14.62 -0.35
C LEU A 141 -3.75 -13.86 -0.58
N PHE A 142 -3.88 -12.67 0.03
CA PHE A 142 -5.01 -11.77 -0.18
C PHE A 142 -5.20 -11.43 -1.66
N LEU A 143 -4.14 -10.96 -2.33
CA LEU A 143 -4.18 -10.58 -3.75
C LEU A 143 -4.43 -11.79 -4.65
N TYR A 144 -3.82 -12.94 -4.36
CA TYR A 144 -4.04 -14.16 -5.12
C TYR A 144 -5.52 -14.56 -5.14
N ILE A 145 -6.17 -14.59 -3.98
CA ILE A 145 -7.59 -14.92 -3.88
C ILE A 145 -8.44 -13.83 -4.54
N ALA A 146 -8.11 -12.55 -4.34
CA ALA A 146 -8.85 -11.43 -4.90
C ALA A 146 -8.82 -11.44 -6.44
N LEU A 147 -7.64 -11.57 -7.05
CA LEU A 147 -7.46 -11.57 -8.51
C LEU A 147 -8.12 -12.79 -9.15
N THR A 148 -7.92 -13.98 -8.58
CA THR A 148 -8.60 -15.20 -9.07
C THR A 148 -10.12 -15.10 -8.91
N GLY A 149 -10.60 -14.45 -7.85
CA GLY A 149 -12.02 -14.15 -7.65
C GLY A 149 -12.58 -13.21 -8.71
N LEU A 150 -11.85 -12.14 -9.04
CA LEU A 150 -12.23 -11.14 -10.04
C LEU A 150 -12.33 -11.71 -11.46
N GLU A 151 -11.58 -12.78 -11.78
CA GLU A 151 -11.72 -13.49 -13.06
C GLU A 151 -13.10 -14.15 -13.25
N ASN A 152 -13.82 -14.44 -12.16
CA ASN A 152 -15.16 -15.01 -12.20
C ASN A 152 -16.27 -13.96 -12.23
N VAL A 153 -15.94 -12.67 -12.10
CA VAL A 153 -16.90 -11.57 -12.12
C VAL A 153 -17.20 -11.19 -13.57
N PRO A 154 -18.47 -10.91 -13.95
CA PRO A 154 -18.81 -10.39 -15.27
C PRO A 154 -18.30 -8.94 -15.40
N LEU A 155 -17.08 -8.78 -15.88
CA LEU A 155 -16.40 -7.49 -16.07
C LEU A 155 -16.58 -6.92 -17.48
N GLU A 156 -16.64 -5.59 -17.57
CA GLU A 156 -16.58 -4.86 -18.85
C GLU A 156 -15.20 -4.99 -19.52
N TYR A 157 -15.10 -4.63 -20.80
CA TYR A 157 -13.84 -4.76 -21.56
C TYR A 157 -12.69 -3.95 -20.93
N SER A 158 -12.96 -2.70 -20.52
CA SER A 158 -11.99 -1.84 -19.85
C SER A 158 -11.52 -2.42 -18.51
N GLU A 159 -12.44 -2.95 -17.71
CA GLU A 159 -12.14 -3.59 -16.42
C GLU A 159 -11.31 -4.87 -16.59
N LYS A 160 -11.58 -5.67 -17.64
CA LYS A 160 -10.79 -6.86 -17.98
C LYS A 160 -9.35 -6.52 -18.35
N GLU A 161 -9.14 -5.44 -19.11
CA GLU A 161 -7.80 -4.97 -19.43
C GLU A 161 -7.02 -4.60 -18.16
N TRP A 162 -7.67 -3.87 -17.24
CA TRP A 162 -7.10 -3.53 -15.95
C TRP A 162 -6.82 -4.74 -15.07
N LEU A 163 -7.68 -5.76 -15.08
CA LEU A 163 -7.43 -7.02 -14.38
C LEU A 163 -6.18 -7.73 -14.94
N GLY A 164 -6.01 -7.74 -16.27
CA GLY A 164 -4.80 -8.26 -16.92
C GLY A 164 -3.54 -7.52 -16.48
N ARG A 165 -3.61 -6.18 -16.38
CA ARG A 165 -2.52 -5.35 -15.84
C ARG A 165 -2.24 -5.69 -14.38
N CYS A 166 -3.25 -5.80 -13.53
CA CYS A 166 -3.10 -6.17 -12.12
C CYS A 166 -2.42 -7.55 -11.96
N ASN A 167 -2.81 -8.54 -12.77
CA ASN A 167 -2.18 -9.86 -12.80
C ASN A 167 -0.70 -9.79 -13.19
N ASN A 168 -0.34 -8.97 -14.18
CA ASN A 168 1.05 -8.78 -14.57
C ASN A 168 1.86 -8.07 -13.48
N LEU A 169 1.30 -7.02 -12.85
CA LEU A 169 1.92 -6.33 -11.72
C LEU A 169 2.12 -7.26 -10.52
N TYR A 170 1.14 -8.11 -10.22
CA TYR A 170 1.25 -9.13 -9.16
C TYR A 170 2.39 -10.12 -9.43
N ARG A 171 2.50 -10.64 -10.66
CA ARG A 171 3.61 -11.53 -11.05
C ARG A 171 4.96 -10.83 -10.96
N LEU A 172 5.03 -9.58 -11.43
CA LEU A 172 6.24 -8.77 -11.36
C LEU A 172 6.66 -8.51 -9.91
N ALA A 173 5.72 -8.15 -9.04
CA ALA A 173 5.98 -7.95 -7.62
C ALA A 173 6.55 -9.22 -6.96
N ASN A 174 6.04 -10.41 -7.33
CA ASN A 174 6.55 -11.67 -6.78
C ASN A 174 7.98 -11.99 -7.25
N ILE A 175 8.29 -11.72 -8.51
CA ILE A 175 9.65 -11.86 -9.04
C ILE A 175 10.59 -10.89 -8.32
N MET A 176 10.20 -9.62 -8.22
CA MET A 176 11.02 -8.59 -7.58
C MET A 176 11.22 -8.84 -6.09
N PHE A 177 10.21 -9.38 -5.39
CA PHE A 177 10.37 -9.81 -3.99
C PHE A 177 11.34 -10.99 -3.86
N ALA A 178 11.30 -11.95 -4.78
CA ALA A 178 12.27 -13.05 -4.79
C ALA A 178 13.71 -12.56 -5.05
N VAL A 179 13.87 -11.58 -5.93
CA VAL A 179 15.17 -10.90 -6.17
C VAL A 179 15.62 -10.18 -4.91
N THR A 180 14.75 -9.37 -4.30
CA THR A 180 15.04 -8.64 -3.04
C THR A 180 15.45 -9.60 -1.92
N GLY A 181 14.72 -10.71 -1.75
CA GLY A 181 15.07 -11.73 -0.77
C GLY A 181 16.41 -12.43 -1.08
N THR A 182 16.80 -12.55 -2.34
CA THR A 182 18.12 -13.06 -2.74
C THR A 182 19.22 -12.05 -2.39
N GLU A 183 18.98 -10.75 -2.65
CA GLU A 183 19.90 -9.67 -2.29
C GLU A 183 20.15 -9.62 -0.78
N TRP A 184 19.12 -9.81 0.06
CA TRP A 184 19.29 -9.85 1.53
C TRP A 184 20.36 -10.85 2.00
N PHE A 185 20.55 -11.96 1.29
CA PHE A 185 21.56 -12.97 1.64
C PHE A 185 22.91 -12.75 0.96
N LEU A 186 22.93 -12.11 -0.22
CA LEU A 186 24.12 -12.08 -1.09
C LEU A 186 24.77 -10.72 -1.23
N ALA A 187 24.02 -9.61 -1.11
CA ALA A 187 24.49 -8.24 -1.38
C ALA A 187 25.71 -7.83 -0.52
N TYR A 188 25.73 -8.26 0.75
CA TYR A 188 26.80 -7.99 1.73
C TYR A 188 27.78 -9.16 1.91
N SER A 189 27.71 -10.17 1.04
CA SER A 189 28.55 -11.37 1.12
C SER A 189 29.77 -11.29 0.19
N ILE A 190 30.64 -12.30 0.27
CA ILE A 190 31.74 -12.48 -0.70
C ILE A 190 31.28 -12.65 -2.15
N TYR A 191 29.99 -12.93 -2.36
CA TYR A 191 29.37 -13.08 -3.68
C TYR A 191 28.87 -11.76 -4.28
N SER A 192 29.02 -10.66 -3.55
CA SER A 192 28.68 -9.31 -4.02
C SER A 192 29.41 -8.99 -5.33
N ASN A 193 28.65 -8.52 -6.32
CA ASN A 193 29.12 -8.23 -7.66
C ASN A 193 28.28 -7.12 -8.32
N PHE A 194 28.52 -6.84 -9.60
CA PHE A 194 27.81 -5.77 -10.30
C PHE A 194 26.28 -5.94 -10.34
N PHE A 195 25.78 -7.18 -10.35
CA PHE A 195 24.34 -7.49 -10.39
C PHE A 195 23.74 -7.78 -9.02
N ILE A 196 24.57 -8.01 -8.00
CA ILE A 196 24.15 -8.36 -6.64
C ILE A 196 24.91 -7.45 -5.69
N ASN A 197 24.29 -6.37 -5.24
CA ASN A 197 24.89 -5.36 -4.37
C ASN A 197 23.82 -4.48 -3.71
N GLU A 198 24.28 -3.68 -2.75
CA GLU A 198 23.47 -2.77 -1.93
C GLU A 198 22.61 -1.79 -2.76
N VAL A 199 23.09 -1.36 -3.94
CA VAL A 199 22.33 -0.45 -4.82
C VAL A 199 21.21 -1.21 -5.51
N VAL A 200 21.49 -2.43 -5.99
CA VAL A 200 20.46 -3.28 -6.60
C VAL A 200 19.39 -3.64 -5.57
N GLU A 201 19.80 -3.98 -4.34
CA GLU A 201 18.89 -4.20 -3.21
C GLU A 201 17.95 -2.99 -2.99
N ALA A 202 18.52 -1.78 -2.86
CA ALA A 202 17.74 -0.56 -2.67
C ALA A 202 16.76 -0.29 -3.81
N LEU A 203 17.19 -0.43 -5.07
CA LEU A 203 16.33 -0.23 -6.23
C LEU A 203 15.20 -1.27 -6.31
N CYS A 204 15.50 -2.53 -6.02
CA CYS A 204 14.50 -3.59 -5.98
C CYS A 204 13.47 -3.33 -4.89
N GLU A 205 13.91 -2.96 -3.69
CA GLU A 205 13.02 -2.63 -2.58
C GLU A 205 12.13 -1.42 -2.93
N TRP A 206 12.72 -0.34 -3.45
CA TRP A 206 11.98 0.85 -3.85
C TRP A 206 10.91 0.54 -4.89
N PHE A 207 11.24 -0.32 -5.85
CA PHE A 207 10.31 -0.74 -6.89
C PHE A 207 9.16 -1.59 -6.34
N VAL A 208 9.45 -2.59 -5.50
CA VAL A 208 8.43 -3.43 -4.86
C VAL A 208 7.47 -2.60 -4.02
N VAL A 209 8.02 -1.68 -3.21
CA VAL A 209 7.22 -0.79 -2.37
C VAL A 209 6.36 0.15 -3.22
N THR A 210 6.92 0.76 -4.27
CA THR A 210 6.16 1.63 -5.18
C THR A 210 5.01 0.88 -5.84
N LEU A 211 5.26 -0.35 -6.31
CA LEU A 211 4.21 -1.20 -6.84
C LEU A 211 3.11 -1.46 -5.81
N ALA A 212 3.48 -1.81 -4.57
CA ALA A 212 2.52 -2.07 -3.49
C ALA A 212 1.69 -0.82 -3.12
N VAL A 213 2.29 0.37 -3.18
CA VAL A 213 1.62 1.65 -2.90
C VAL A 213 0.58 2.01 -3.98
N PHE A 214 0.88 1.73 -5.26
CA PHE A 214 -0.05 2.02 -6.35
C PHE A 214 -0.95 0.84 -6.77
N PHE A 215 -0.75 -0.35 -6.18
CA PHE A 215 -1.57 -1.51 -6.50
C PHE A 215 -3.07 -1.28 -6.21
N PRO A 216 -3.49 -0.68 -5.08
CA PRO A 216 -4.90 -0.39 -4.83
C PRO A 216 -5.52 0.54 -5.88
N PHE A 217 -4.74 1.50 -6.41
CA PHE A 217 -5.18 2.33 -7.52
C PHE A 217 -5.43 1.50 -8.79
N ALA A 218 -4.50 0.62 -9.17
CA ALA A 218 -4.71 -0.27 -10.32
C ALA A 218 -5.94 -1.16 -10.13
N LEU A 219 -6.11 -1.70 -8.92
CA LEU A 219 -7.22 -2.58 -8.56
C LEU A 219 -8.57 -1.84 -8.55
N SER A 220 -8.59 -0.58 -8.13
CA SER A 220 -9.81 0.25 -8.14
C SER A 220 -10.37 0.49 -9.54
N ASN A 221 -9.52 0.45 -10.57
CA ASN A 221 -9.97 0.55 -11.97
C ASN A 221 -10.68 -0.74 -12.44
N VAL A 222 -10.52 -1.85 -11.73
CA VAL A 222 -11.26 -3.11 -11.94
C VAL A 222 -12.55 -3.13 -11.12
N THR A 223 -12.58 -2.44 -9.98
CA THR A 223 -13.77 -2.40 -9.12
C THR A 223 -14.78 -1.34 -9.57
N ASN A 224 -14.28 -0.23 -10.14
CA ASN A 224 -14.98 0.93 -10.70
C ASN A 224 -16.27 1.33 -9.97
N THR A 225 -16.17 1.47 -8.65
CA THR A 225 -17.28 1.89 -7.80
C THR A 225 -17.36 3.42 -7.77
N GLN A 226 -18.48 4.00 -8.21
CA GLN A 226 -18.75 5.43 -8.10
C GLN A 226 -19.82 5.69 -7.03
N ILE A 227 -19.52 6.55 -6.06
CA ILE A 227 -20.50 7.00 -5.07
C ILE A 227 -20.94 8.42 -5.47
N THR A 228 -22.25 8.59 -5.68
CA THR A 228 -22.84 9.89 -5.97
C THR A 228 -23.56 10.39 -4.72
N VAL A 229 -23.08 11.48 -4.13
CA VAL A 229 -23.72 12.09 -2.95
C VAL A 229 -24.54 13.30 -3.41
N GLU A 230 -25.85 13.25 -3.19
CA GLU A 230 -26.74 14.37 -3.44
C GLU A 230 -26.67 15.36 -2.26
N CYS A 231 -26.06 16.52 -2.47
CA CYS A 231 -26.07 17.58 -1.47
C CYS A 231 -27.40 18.34 -1.54
N LYS A 232 -28.26 18.18 -0.52
CA LYS A 232 -29.44 19.04 -0.39
C LYS A 232 -28.99 20.44 0.02
N PRO A 233 -29.49 21.52 -0.64
CA PRO A 233 -29.20 22.88 -0.21
C PRO A 233 -29.74 23.08 1.21
N THR A 234 -28.87 23.55 2.10
CA THR A 234 -29.20 23.92 3.47
C THR A 234 -30.37 24.90 3.45
N LYS A 235 -31.51 24.54 4.06
CA LYS A 235 -32.62 25.47 4.24
C LYS A 235 -32.09 26.72 4.94
N GLN A 236 -32.28 27.90 4.33
CA GLN A 236 -32.12 29.16 5.03
C GLN A 236 -33.00 29.10 6.28
N ILE A 237 -32.38 29.24 7.45
CA ILE A 237 -33.09 29.39 8.71
C ILE A 237 -33.77 30.76 8.61
N GLU A 238 -35.08 30.77 8.33
CA GLU A 238 -35.91 31.95 8.51
C GLU A 238 -35.83 32.30 10.01
N TYR A 239 -35.16 33.41 10.32
CA TYR A 239 -35.31 34.06 11.61
C TYR A 239 -36.73 34.60 11.67
N GLU A 240 -37.66 33.81 12.21
CA GLU A 240 -38.92 34.34 12.71
C GLU A 240 -38.59 35.33 13.83
N SER A 241 -38.76 36.61 13.53
CA SER A 241 -38.70 37.69 14.50
C SER A 241 -39.79 37.45 15.56
N ILE A 242 -39.38 37.05 16.76
CA ILE A 242 -40.25 37.01 17.93
C ILE A 242 -40.66 38.46 18.24
N LYS A 243 -41.94 38.77 18.07
CA LYS A 243 -42.59 39.98 18.59
C LYS A 243 -43.12 39.74 20.00
#